data_AF-A0A2D5FKF9-F1
#
_entry.id   AF-A0A2D5FKF9-F1
#
_cell.length_a   1.000
_cell.length_b   1.000
_cell.length_c   1.000
_cell.angle_alpha   90.00
_cell.angle_beta   90.00
_cell.angle_gamma   90.00
#
_symmetry.space_group_name_H-M   'P 1'
#
loop_
_entity.id
_entity.type
_entity.pdbx_description
1 polymer ?
#
loop_
_entity_poly.entity_id
_entity_poly.type
_entity_poly.pdbx_seq_one_letter_code
_entity_poly.pdbx_strand_id
1 'polypeptide(L)'
;MVGISLLRISAISAVMLSSIIVLDRIEPGFLLSEAVAQDDKPKKDTRETRRTPALRNKVYERLAEAQTLAEGKEYAAAATILDDMISEDGKRALNSYELANVYNLHAFLSYVKEDYAASLRYYQQVIAQPDIPLAMEINTRFTVAQLYFVQEKWQQGIDALLMWFDLNEQPNADAYVLLAQGYYQVKKYDLALNNVETAISMHETAGKLPKEQWYNLARFLYFDKDDFVSALDVLNTLLIYYPKKQYWVQASHLYGELKDEKRQLALMETAYEQGFLDRSSELVTMAYLYLSAEVPYFAGSVMQRGFEDELVDDKSKNYELAGSAWAQAREVEKSIPMMEKAAAKSDEGELYVRLGNVYLDGDQFSKAADSVQKGLKKGGVKRPDQARLVLGMSYFNLGEYDKARRAFRAAGKDERSKSYSQQWIKYIASEENRQRELERDIF
;
A
#
# COMPACT_ATOMS: atom_id res chain seq x y z
N MET A 1 30.62 21.51 11.74
CA MET A 1 29.79 21.00 12.84
C MET A 1 28.45 21.73 12.80
N VAL A 2 27.55 21.29 11.92
CA VAL A 2 26.16 21.76 11.82
C VAL A 2 25.35 20.52 11.47
N GLY A 3 24.65 19.98 12.46
CA GLY A 3 23.77 18.83 12.29
C GLY A 3 22.55 19.26 11.48
N ILE A 4 22.41 18.72 10.28
CA ILE A 4 21.18 18.79 9.52
C ILE A 4 20.23 17.79 10.17
N SER A 5 19.32 18.31 10.98
CA SER A 5 18.17 17.59 11.48
C SER A 5 17.31 17.19 10.28
N LEU A 6 17.40 15.91 9.89
CA LEU A 6 16.47 15.28 8.96
C LEU A 6 15.12 15.18 9.69
N LEU A 7 14.28 16.20 9.47
CA LEU A 7 12.85 16.13 9.69
C LEU A 7 12.33 14.86 8.99
N ARG A 8 11.90 13.89 9.79
CA ARG A 8 11.10 12.75 9.35
C ARG A 8 9.86 13.28 8.66
N ILE A 9 9.87 13.31 7.33
CA ILE A 9 8.66 13.43 6.53
C ILE A 9 8.03 12.03 6.54
N SER A 10 7.37 11.73 7.64
CA SER A 10 6.39 10.64 7.72
C SER A 10 5.13 11.10 7.00
N ALA A 11 5.09 10.93 5.68
CA ALA A 11 3.86 10.99 4.90
C ALA A 11 4.12 10.36 3.52
N ILE A 12 3.16 9.53 3.07
CA ILE A 12 3.09 8.79 1.79
C ILE A 12 3.76 7.40 1.92
N SER A 13 3.06 6.27 2.10
CA SER A 13 1.79 5.84 1.51
C SER A 13 0.96 4.97 2.47
N ALA A 14 0.07 5.60 3.24
CA ALA A 14 -1.12 4.92 3.75
C ALA A 14 -2.22 5.04 2.67
N VAL A 15 -2.02 4.36 1.53
CA VAL A 15 -3.10 4.16 0.56
C VAL A 15 -3.64 2.76 0.79
N MET A 16 -4.68 2.72 1.61
CA MET A 16 -5.82 1.80 1.52
C MET A 16 -5.48 0.37 1.11
N LEU A 17 -4.87 -0.40 2.02
CA LEU A 17 -5.33 -1.77 2.21
C LEU A 17 -6.69 -1.67 2.95
N SER A 18 -7.72 -1.23 2.23
CA SER A 18 -9.03 -1.81 2.48
C SER A 18 -8.90 -3.25 2.01
N SER A 19 -8.29 -4.09 2.85
CA SER A 19 -8.44 -5.53 2.74
C SER A 19 -9.93 -5.77 2.93
N ILE A 20 -10.64 -5.80 1.80
CA ILE A 20 -11.87 -6.58 1.73
C ILE A 20 -11.40 -7.95 2.21
N ILE A 21 -11.76 -8.31 3.44
CA ILE A 21 -11.65 -9.68 3.90
C ILE A 21 -12.61 -10.42 2.98
N VAL A 22 -12.10 -10.88 1.84
CA VAL A 22 -12.79 -11.87 1.03
C VAL A 22 -12.63 -13.16 1.81
N LEU A 23 -13.46 -13.31 2.84
CA LEU A 23 -13.93 -14.62 3.21
C LEU A 23 -14.60 -15.12 1.93
N ASP A 24 -14.00 -16.12 1.28
CA ASP A 24 -14.73 -16.88 0.27
C ASP A 24 -16.12 -17.16 0.86
N ARG A 25 -17.17 -16.90 0.09
CA ARG A 25 -18.51 -17.34 0.47
C ARG A 25 -18.47 -18.86 0.50
N ILE A 26 -18.12 -19.40 1.66
CA ILE A 26 -18.16 -20.83 1.92
C ILE A 26 -19.64 -21.14 2.10
N GLU A 27 -20.21 -21.81 1.10
CA GLU A 27 -21.49 -22.48 1.26
C GLU A 27 -21.37 -23.40 2.48
N PRO A 28 -22.22 -23.23 3.51
CA PRO A 28 -22.23 -24.16 4.63
C PRO A 28 -22.46 -25.56 4.07
N GLY A 29 -21.43 -26.40 4.08
CA GLY A 29 -21.54 -27.75 3.57
C GLY A 29 -22.56 -28.53 4.38
N PHE A 30 -23.66 -28.93 3.74
CA PHE A 30 -24.57 -29.93 4.29
C PHE A 30 -23.88 -31.29 4.26
N LEU A 31 -23.29 -31.69 5.38
CA LEU A 31 -22.95 -33.09 5.60
C LEU A 31 -23.95 -33.65 6.60
N LEU A 32 -25.06 -34.19 6.09
CA LEU A 32 -25.63 -35.39 6.72
C LEU A 32 -24.49 -36.41 6.68
N SER A 33 -23.85 -36.62 7.82
CA SER A 33 -22.66 -37.46 7.94
C SER A 33 -22.97 -38.90 7.50
N GLU A 34 -22.74 -39.23 6.23
CA GLU A 34 -22.43 -40.61 5.86
C GLU A 34 -21.01 -40.89 6.35
N ALA A 35 -20.93 -41.69 7.41
CA ALA A 35 -19.66 -42.18 7.93
C ALA A 35 -19.01 -43.10 6.89
N VAL A 36 -18.10 -42.57 6.08
CA VAL A 36 -17.21 -43.39 5.26
C VAL A 36 -16.02 -43.79 6.14
N ALA A 37 -16.00 -45.06 6.54
CA ALA A 37 -14.86 -45.66 7.21
C ALA A 37 -13.67 -45.72 6.23
N GLN A 38 -12.55 -45.10 6.59
CA GLN A 38 -11.28 -45.29 5.90
C GLN A 38 -10.25 -45.79 6.93
N ASP A 39 -10.06 -47.10 6.94
CA ASP A 39 -8.99 -47.78 7.69
C ASP A 39 -7.64 -47.52 7.01
N ASP A 40 -6.72 -46.90 7.75
CA ASP A 40 -5.29 -47.26 7.88
C ASP A 40 -4.44 -46.01 8.18
N LYS A 41 -4.17 -45.75 9.48
CA LYS A 41 -2.91 -45.19 10.03
C LYS A 41 -2.95 -45.06 11.56
N PRO A 42 -1.79 -44.97 12.25
CA PRO A 42 -1.62 -45.53 13.59
C PRO A 42 -2.31 -44.71 14.70
N LYS A 43 -2.96 -45.45 15.62
CA LYS A 43 -3.67 -44.96 16.80
C LYS A 43 -2.79 -44.05 17.66
N LYS A 44 -3.18 -42.79 17.80
CA LYS A 44 -2.79 -41.92 18.91
C LYS A 44 -4.05 -41.30 19.50
N ASP A 45 -4.13 -41.37 20.83
CA ASP A 45 -5.24 -41.05 21.75
C ASP A 45 -6.64 -41.57 21.39
N THR A 46 -7.02 -42.66 22.04
CA THR A 46 -8.39 -43.19 22.07
C THR A 46 -9.28 -42.27 22.88
N ARG A 47 -9.73 -41.14 22.32
CA ARG A 47 -10.92 -40.46 22.81
C ARG A 47 -12.08 -41.45 22.68
N GLU A 48 -12.74 -41.79 23.79
CA GLU A 48 -13.87 -42.71 23.76
C GLU A 48 -14.91 -42.25 22.73
N THR A 49 -15.30 -43.14 21.82
CA THR A 49 -16.34 -42.85 20.83
C THR A 49 -17.63 -42.50 21.58
N ARG A 50 -18.05 -41.23 21.47
CA ARG A 50 -19.27 -40.75 22.10
C ARG A 50 -20.46 -41.58 21.63
N ARG A 51 -21.28 -42.04 22.57
CA ARG A 51 -22.49 -42.80 22.28
C ARG A 51 -23.60 -41.84 21.87
N THR A 52 -23.67 -41.52 20.59
CA THR A 52 -24.71 -40.64 20.05
C THR A 52 -26.03 -41.40 19.83
N PRO A 53 -27.18 -40.84 20.25
CA PRO A 53 -28.50 -41.40 19.93
C PRO A 53 -28.75 -41.51 18.42
N ALA A 54 -29.55 -42.50 18.00
CA ALA A 54 -29.95 -42.63 16.60
C ALA A 54 -30.97 -41.55 16.20
N LEU A 55 -30.90 -41.11 14.93
CA LEU A 55 -31.91 -40.24 14.31
C LEU A 55 -33.13 -41.09 13.91
N ARG A 56 -34.29 -40.84 14.52
CA ARG A 56 -35.51 -41.62 14.23
C ARG A 56 -36.08 -41.22 12.87
N ASN A 57 -36.60 -42.18 12.10
CA ASN A 57 -37.14 -41.97 10.75
C ASN A 57 -38.15 -40.81 10.67
N LYS A 58 -39.09 -40.74 11.61
CA LYS A 58 -40.09 -39.65 11.65
C LYS A 58 -39.45 -38.26 11.76
N VAL A 59 -38.35 -38.14 12.49
CA VAL A 59 -37.63 -36.87 12.65
C VAL A 59 -36.80 -36.58 11.40
N TYR A 60 -36.16 -37.60 10.83
CA TYR A 60 -35.44 -37.50 9.56
C TYR A 60 -36.35 -36.99 8.43
N GLU A 61 -37.54 -37.57 8.26
CA GLU A 61 -38.50 -37.18 7.23
C GLU A 61 -38.89 -35.70 7.33
N ARG A 62 -39.13 -35.19 8.55
CA ARG A 62 -39.44 -33.76 8.75
C ARG A 62 -38.24 -32.84 8.51
N LEU A 63 -37.04 -33.26 8.90
CA LEU A 63 -35.81 -32.51 8.59
C LEU A 63 -35.56 -32.47 7.07
N ALA A 64 -35.77 -33.59 6.38
CA ALA A 64 -35.64 -33.68 4.93
C ALA A 64 -36.67 -32.78 4.21
N GLU A 65 -37.92 -32.76 4.68
CA GLU A 65 -38.96 -31.85 4.17
C GLU A 65 -38.55 -30.39 4.32
N ALA A 66 -38.09 -29.98 5.51
CA ALA A 66 -37.60 -28.63 5.76
C ALA A 66 -36.39 -28.29 4.89
N GLN A 67 -35.49 -29.26 4.65
CA GLN A 67 -34.34 -29.09 3.78
C GLN A 67 -34.75 -28.91 2.31
N THR A 68 -35.66 -29.72 1.78
CA THR A 68 -36.18 -29.58 0.42
C THR A 68 -36.80 -28.20 0.19
N LEU A 69 -37.57 -27.71 1.18
CA LEU A 69 -38.10 -26.34 1.14
C LEU A 69 -36.98 -25.29 1.14
N ALA A 70 -35.95 -25.47 1.95
CA ALA A 70 -34.79 -24.58 1.99
C ALA A 70 -34.03 -24.53 0.65
N GLU A 71 -33.81 -25.70 0.02
CA GLU A 71 -33.20 -25.83 -1.31
C GLU A 71 -34.06 -25.17 -2.40
N GLY A 72 -35.39 -25.29 -2.28
CA GLY A 72 -36.38 -24.57 -3.08
C GLY A 72 -36.47 -23.06 -2.79
N LYS A 73 -35.63 -22.53 -1.88
CA LYS A 73 -35.64 -21.14 -1.39
C LYS A 73 -36.91 -20.72 -0.65
N GLU A 74 -37.73 -21.68 -0.24
CA GLU A 74 -38.93 -21.48 0.57
C GLU A 74 -38.58 -21.38 2.06
N TYR A 75 -37.68 -20.45 2.40
CA TYR A 75 -37.07 -20.38 3.73
C TYR A 75 -38.04 -20.07 4.88
N ALA A 76 -39.23 -19.51 4.59
CA ALA A 76 -40.27 -19.27 5.59
C ALA A 76 -41.02 -20.56 5.93
N ALA A 77 -41.34 -21.37 4.91
CA ALA A 77 -41.98 -22.66 5.09
C ALA A 77 -41.04 -23.64 5.81
N ALA A 78 -39.76 -23.70 5.40
CA ALA A 78 -38.73 -24.47 6.08
C ALA A 78 -38.60 -24.08 7.56
N ALA A 79 -38.54 -22.78 7.86
CA ALA A 79 -38.45 -22.30 9.24
C ALA A 79 -39.68 -22.69 10.07
N THR A 80 -40.89 -22.66 9.48
CA THR A 80 -42.14 -23.05 10.17
C THR A 80 -42.09 -24.51 10.62
N ILE A 81 -41.59 -25.43 9.77
CA ILE A 81 -41.43 -26.84 10.14
C ILE A 81 -40.47 -26.98 11.31
N LEU A 82 -39.32 -26.29 11.25
CA LEU A 82 -38.31 -26.40 12.30
C LEU A 82 -38.79 -25.77 13.62
N ASP A 83 -39.50 -24.64 13.58
CA ASP A 83 -40.09 -23.99 14.74
C ASP A 83 -41.10 -24.91 15.45
N ASP A 84 -41.93 -25.63 14.70
CA ASP A 84 -42.84 -26.65 15.26
C ASP A 84 -42.05 -27.77 15.97
N MET A 85 -40.94 -28.22 15.38
CA MET A 85 -40.07 -29.24 15.98
C MET A 85 -39.37 -28.77 17.27
N ILE A 86 -39.12 -27.47 17.44
CA ILE A 86 -38.54 -26.88 18.65
C ILE A 86 -39.56 -26.18 19.55
N SER A 87 -40.86 -26.40 19.35
CA SER A 87 -41.88 -26.07 20.35
C SER A 87 -41.58 -26.75 21.69
N GLU A 88 -42.17 -26.31 22.82
CA GLU A 88 -41.87 -26.91 24.13
C GLU A 88 -42.11 -28.43 24.16
N ASP A 89 -43.21 -28.88 23.56
CA ASP A 89 -43.52 -30.31 23.44
C ASP A 89 -42.63 -31.00 22.40
N GLY A 90 -42.30 -30.31 21.30
CA GLY A 90 -41.35 -30.79 20.29
C GLY A 90 -39.95 -31.05 20.87
N LYS A 91 -39.40 -30.10 21.64
CA LYS A 91 -38.08 -30.25 22.29
C LYS A 91 -38.03 -31.44 23.24
N ARG A 92 -39.10 -31.67 24.03
CA ARG A 92 -39.18 -32.83 24.94
C ARG A 92 -39.28 -34.15 24.20
N ALA A 93 -39.82 -34.13 22.98
CA ALA A 93 -39.98 -35.33 22.17
C ALA A 93 -38.68 -35.74 21.46
N LEU A 94 -37.75 -34.81 21.20
CA LEU A 94 -36.49 -35.06 20.48
C LEU A 94 -35.36 -35.50 21.43
N ASN A 95 -34.48 -36.37 20.94
CA ASN A 95 -33.20 -36.63 21.61
C ASN A 95 -32.17 -35.52 21.30
N SER A 96 -31.04 -35.51 21.99
CA SER A 96 -30.02 -34.46 21.84
C SER A 96 -29.45 -34.35 20.43
N TYR A 97 -29.23 -35.48 19.74
CA TYR A 97 -28.72 -35.51 18.37
C TYR A 97 -29.74 -34.97 17.37
N GLU A 98 -31.01 -35.36 17.52
CA GLU A 98 -32.10 -34.84 16.71
C GLU A 98 -32.29 -33.33 16.90
N LEU A 99 -32.29 -32.88 18.15
CA LEU A 99 -32.41 -31.47 18.50
C LEU A 99 -31.23 -30.65 17.96
N ALA A 100 -30.02 -31.20 18.02
CA ALA A 100 -28.83 -30.61 17.40
C ALA A 100 -29.01 -30.43 15.88
N ASN A 101 -29.57 -31.42 15.17
CA ASN A 101 -29.81 -31.30 13.73
C ASN A 101 -30.88 -30.25 13.40
N VAL A 102 -31.94 -30.13 14.20
CA VAL A 102 -32.94 -29.07 14.02
C VAL A 102 -32.33 -27.68 14.22
N TYR A 103 -31.54 -27.49 15.26
CA TYR A 103 -30.83 -26.22 15.48
C TYR A 103 -29.80 -25.93 14.38
N ASN A 104 -29.10 -26.95 13.87
CA ASN A 104 -28.15 -26.81 12.78
C ASN A 104 -28.84 -26.28 11.50
N LEU A 105 -30.01 -26.80 11.16
CA LEU A 105 -30.77 -26.32 10.00
C LEU A 105 -31.34 -24.92 10.22
N HIS A 106 -31.81 -24.60 11.43
CA HIS A 106 -32.22 -23.24 11.81
C HIS A 106 -31.06 -22.23 11.67
N ALA A 107 -29.86 -22.63 12.10
CA ALA A 107 -28.66 -21.82 11.99
C ALA A 107 -28.28 -21.56 10.53
N PHE A 108 -28.38 -22.58 9.67
CA PHE A 108 -28.19 -22.45 8.23
C PHE A 108 -29.22 -21.50 7.60
N LEU A 109 -30.52 -21.67 7.88
CA LEU A 109 -31.56 -20.80 7.34
C LEU A 109 -31.35 -19.35 7.76
N SER A 110 -30.92 -19.13 9.00
CA SER A 110 -30.57 -17.80 9.51
C SER A 110 -29.36 -17.21 8.79
N TYR A 111 -28.33 -18.03 8.53
CA TYR A 111 -27.13 -17.61 7.79
C TYR A 111 -27.47 -17.16 6.36
N VAL A 112 -28.29 -17.94 5.63
CA VAL A 112 -28.71 -17.62 4.26
C VAL A 112 -29.54 -16.34 4.20
N LYS A 113 -30.31 -16.04 5.26
CA LYS A 113 -31.03 -14.78 5.43
C LYS A 113 -30.15 -13.62 5.93
N GLU A 114 -28.84 -13.84 6.06
CA GLU A 114 -27.86 -12.89 6.58
C GLU A 114 -28.13 -12.46 8.04
N ASP A 115 -28.97 -13.20 8.77
CA ASP A 115 -29.15 -13.03 10.23
C ASP A 115 -28.07 -13.82 10.97
N TYR A 116 -26.84 -13.29 10.94
CA TYR A 116 -25.68 -13.88 11.58
C TYR A 116 -25.82 -13.97 13.11
N ALA A 117 -26.60 -13.07 13.71
CA ALA A 117 -26.87 -13.11 15.15
C ALA A 117 -27.76 -14.29 15.53
N ALA A 118 -28.84 -14.54 14.79
CA ALA A 118 -29.67 -15.74 14.98
C ALA A 118 -28.91 -17.01 14.64
N SER A 119 -28.17 -17.02 13.54
CA SER A 119 -27.34 -18.17 13.14
C SER A 119 -26.38 -18.58 14.24
N LEU A 120 -25.65 -17.61 14.81
CA LEU A 120 -24.73 -17.83 15.93
C LEU A 120 -25.46 -18.40 17.16
N ARG A 121 -26.63 -17.85 17.52
CA ARG A 121 -27.43 -18.37 18.65
C ARG A 121 -27.80 -19.83 18.45
N TYR A 122 -28.26 -20.21 17.25
CA TYR A 122 -28.66 -21.60 16.97
C TYR A 122 -27.46 -22.55 16.96
N TYR A 123 -26.32 -22.18 16.37
CA TYR A 123 -25.11 -23.02 16.45
C TYR A 123 -24.58 -23.17 17.89
N GLN A 124 -24.73 -22.16 18.75
CA GLN A 124 -24.43 -22.32 20.18
C GLN A 124 -25.37 -23.33 20.85
N GLN A 125 -26.65 -23.39 20.44
CA GLN A 125 -27.58 -24.42 20.93
C GLN A 125 -27.20 -25.82 20.45
N VAL A 126 -26.62 -25.97 19.26
CA VAL A 126 -26.06 -27.24 18.77
C VAL A 126 -24.95 -27.72 19.70
N ILE A 127 -23.95 -26.88 19.98
CA ILE A 127 -22.81 -27.22 20.84
C ILE A 127 -23.24 -27.50 22.29
N ALA A 128 -24.34 -26.91 22.74
CA ALA A 128 -24.89 -27.14 24.08
C ALA A 128 -25.58 -28.52 24.24
N GLN A 129 -25.84 -29.25 23.16
CA GLN A 129 -26.47 -30.56 23.23
C GLN A 129 -25.51 -31.63 23.75
N PRO A 130 -25.94 -32.49 24.69
CA PRO A 130 -25.10 -33.59 25.18
C PRO A 130 -24.95 -34.70 24.12
N ASP A 131 -23.83 -35.41 24.16
CA ASP A 131 -23.57 -36.62 23.36
C ASP A 131 -23.68 -36.47 21.82
N ILE A 132 -23.53 -35.25 21.30
CA ILE A 132 -23.43 -35.02 19.85
C ILE A 132 -22.14 -35.62 19.26
N PRO A 133 -22.15 -36.05 17.98
CA PRO A 133 -20.96 -36.56 17.32
C PRO A 133 -19.82 -35.55 17.39
N LEU A 134 -18.60 -36.04 17.68
CA LEU A 134 -17.43 -35.18 17.81
C LEU A 134 -17.17 -34.36 16.52
N ALA A 135 -17.34 -34.98 15.35
CA ALA A 135 -17.22 -34.30 14.06
C ALA A 135 -18.22 -33.15 13.92
N MET A 136 -19.46 -33.33 14.38
CA MET A 136 -20.48 -32.28 14.37
C MET A 136 -20.10 -31.12 15.29
N GLU A 137 -19.60 -31.42 16.49
CA GLU A 137 -19.14 -30.40 17.44
C GLU A 137 -17.96 -29.60 16.85
N ILE A 138 -16.95 -30.27 16.30
CA ILE A 138 -15.78 -29.65 15.68
C ILE A 138 -16.22 -28.73 14.53
N ASN A 139 -17.04 -29.21 13.59
CA ASN A 139 -17.52 -28.40 12.46
C ASN A 139 -18.34 -27.18 12.94
N THR A 140 -19.20 -27.38 13.93
CA THR A 140 -20.05 -26.30 14.46
C THR A 140 -19.23 -25.23 15.17
N ARG A 141 -18.21 -25.62 15.96
CA ARG A 141 -17.32 -24.67 16.64
C ARG A 141 -16.52 -23.82 15.67
N PHE A 142 -16.05 -24.41 14.57
CA PHE A 142 -15.39 -23.64 13.51
C PHE A 142 -16.33 -22.60 12.90
N THR A 143 -17.57 -23.01 12.57
CA THR A 143 -18.60 -22.12 12.03
C THR A 143 -18.93 -20.97 12.98
N VAL A 144 -19.02 -21.25 14.29
CA VAL A 144 -19.21 -20.23 15.33
C VAL A 144 -18.07 -19.21 15.34
N ALA A 145 -16.81 -19.66 15.24
CA ALA A 145 -15.67 -18.75 15.13
C ALA A 145 -15.76 -17.87 13.88
N GLN A 146 -16.08 -18.45 12.71
CA GLN A 146 -16.28 -17.70 11.48
C GLN A 146 -17.40 -16.65 11.59
N LEU A 147 -18.51 -17.00 12.22
CA LEU A 147 -19.63 -16.08 12.45
C LEU A 147 -19.26 -14.91 13.37
N TYR A 148 -18.40 -15.14 14.36
CA TYR A 148 -17.85 -14.05 15.14
C TYR A 148 -16.97 -13.13 14.29
N PHE A 149 -16.12 -13.67 13.41
CA PHE A 149 -15.30 -12.88 12.50
C PHE A 149 -16.13 -12.06 11.51
N VAL A 150 -17.19 -12.63 10.92
CA VAL A 150 -18.12 -11.91 10.03
C VAL A 150 -18.82 -10.76 10.76
N GLN A 151 -19.11 -10.93 12.05
CA GLN A 151 -19.71 -9.88 12.89
C GLN A 151 -18.67 -8.93 13.52
N GLU A 152 -17.40 -9.00 13.08
CA GLU A 152 -16.28 -8.20 13.61
C GLU A 152 -16.06 -8.35 15.13
N LYS A 153 -16.54 -9.45 15.70
CA LYS A 153 -16.34 -9.81 17.12
C LYS A 153 -15.00 -10.52 17.27
N TRP A 154 -13.92 -9.81 16.98
CA TRP A 154 -12.58 -10.37 16.79
C TRP A 154 -12.10 -11.24 17.95
N GLN A 155 -12.16 -10.74 19.19
CA GLN A 155 -11.69 -11.49 20.35
C GLN A 155 -12.53 -12.75 20.60
N GLN A 156 -13.86 -12.67 20.44
CA GLN A 156 -14.74 -13.83 20.60
C GLN A 156 -14.49 -14.88 19.49
N GLY A 157 -14.20 -14.44 18.27
CA GLY A 157 -13.82 -15.33 17.16
C GLY A 157 -12.50 -16.03 17.42
N ILE A 158 -11.49 -15.32 17.93
CA ILE A 158 -10.21 -15.89 18.35
C ILE A 158 -10.43 -16.94 19.45
N ASP A 159 -11.16 -16.59 20.51
CA ASP A 159 -11.40 -17.49 21.64
C ASP A 159 -12.14 -18.76 21.18
N ALA A 160 -13.17 -18.61 20.33
CA ALA A 160 -13.91 -19.73 19.75
C ALA A 160 -13.02 -20.61 18.85
N LEU A 161 -12.13 -20.00 18.06
CA LEU A 161 -11.23 -20.72 17.18
C LEU A 161 -10.15 -21.47 17.96
N LEU A 162 -9.61 -20.90 19.04
CA LEU A 162 -8.67 -21.59 19.94
C LEU A 162 -9.31 -22.81 20.59
N MET A 163 -10.57 -22.72 21.05
CA MET A 163 -11.31 -23.89 21.54
C MET A 163 -11.48 -24.97 20.45
N TRP A 164 -11.64 -24.56 19.19
CA TRP A 164 -11.69 -25.50 18.07
C TRP A 164 -10.33 -26.17 17.82
N PHE A 165 -9.22 -25.43 17.93
CA PHE A 165 -7.86 -25.97 17.84
C PHE A 165 -7.58 -27.02 18.92
N ASP A 166 -8.04 -26.83 20.16
CA ASP A 166 -7.87 -27.81 21.24
C ASP A 166 -8.63 -29.13 20.98
N LEU A 167 -9.73 -29.06 20.22
CA LEU A 167 -10.57 -30.21 19.89
C LEU A 167 -10.14 -30.91 18.60
N ASN A 168 -9.60 -30.18 17.63
CA ASN A 168 -9.19 -30.73 16.34
C ASN A 168 -7.70 -31.12 16.35
N GLU A 169 -7.43 -32.42 16.25
CA GLU A 169 -6.07 -32.97 16.25
C GLU A 169 -5.29 -32.68 14.96
N GLN A 170 -5.99 -32.37 13.86
CA GLN A 170 -5.36 -32.03 12.58
C GLN A 170 -5.95 -30.74 12.01
N PRO A 171 -5.62 -29.57 12.60
CA PRO A 171 -5.96 -28.29 12.02
C PRO A 171 -5.36 -28.13 10.63
N ASN A 172 -6.12 -27.56 9.69
CA ASN A 172 -5.64 -27.26 8.35
C ASN A 172 -4.99 -25.85 8.30
N ALA A 173 -4.27 -25.55 7.21
CA ALA A 173 -3.58 -24.28 7.04
C ALA A 173 -4.54 -23.07 7.02
N ASP A 174 -5.73 -23.21 6.43
CA ASP A 174 -6.74 -22.13 6.40
C ASP A 174 -7.18 -21.70 7.81
N ALA A 175 -7.29 -22.63 8.76
CA ALA A 175 -7.63 -22.31 10.14
C ALA A 175 -6.54 -21.45 10.83
N TYR A 176 -5.26 -21.75 10.58
CA TYR A 176 -4.15 -20.93 11.07
C TYR A 176 -4.19 -19.52 10.46
N VAL A 177 -4.50 -19.38 9.17
CA VAL A 177 -4.64 -18.05 8.53
C VAL A 177 -5.83 -17.29 9.11
N LEU A 178 -6.96 -17.94 9.35
CA LEU A 178 -8.11 -17.30 9.99
C LEU A 178 -7.74 -16.78 11.40
N LEU A 179 -7.00 -17.58 12.17
CA LEU A 179 -6.48 -17.15 13.47
C LEU A 179 -5.50 -15.98 13.34
N ALA A 180 -4.62 -16.00 12.33
CA ALA A 180 -3.71 -14.91 12.04
C ALA A 180 -4.45 -13.60 11.72
N GLN A 181 -5.51 -13.67 10.92
CA GLN A 181 -6.37 -12.52 10.61
C GLN A 181 -7.08 -11.99 11.86
N GLY A 182 -7.57 -12.88 12.73
CA GLY A 182 -8.13 -12.49 14.01
C GLY A 182 -7.12 -11.73 14.86
N TYR A 183 -5.92 -12.28 15.04
CA TYR A 183 -4.84 -11.63 15.78
C TYR A 183 -4.40 -10.29 15.18
N TYR A 184 -4.38 -10.20 13.85
CA TYR A 184 -4.11 -8.95 13.15
C TYR A 184 -5.11 -7.85 13.53
N GLN A 185 -6.41 -8.14 13.53
CA GLN A 185 -7.45 -7.16 13.86
C GLN A 185 -7.38 -6.66 15.30
N VAL A 186 -6.96 -7.51 16.25
CA VAL A 186 -6.72 -7.13 17.64
C VAL A 186 -5.29 -6.64 17.90
N LYS A 187 -4.52 -6.35 16.84
CA LYS A 187 -3.15 -5.81 16.88
C LYS A 187 -2.13 -6.67 17.62
N LYS A 188 -2.35 -7.99 17.68
CA LYS A 188 -1.40 -8.97 18.19
C LYS A 188 -0.53 -9.51 17.05
N TYR A 189 0.29 -8.63 16.47
CA TYR A 189 1.00 -8.91 15.21
C TYR A 189 2.00 -10.07 15.28
N ASP A 190 2.68 -10.28 16.42
CA ASP A 190 3.57 -11.43 16.59
C ASP A 190 2.81 -12.76 16.50
N LEU A 191 1.63 -12.83 17.11
CA LEU A 191 0.77 -14.02 17.01
C LEU A 191 0.21 -14.17 15.61
N ALA A 192 -0.16 -13.07 14.95
CA ALA A 192 -0.60 -13.10 13.56
C ALA A 192 0.49 -13.68 12.64
N LEU A 193 1.73 -13.22 12.81
CA LEU A 193 2.87 -13.63 12.00
C LEU A 193 3.16 -15.13 12.19
N ASN A 194 3.29 -15.58 13.44
CA ASN A 194 3.55 -17.00 13.74
C ASN A 194 2.49 -17.93 13.12
N ASN A 195 1.22 -17.52 13.14
CA ASN A 195 0.13 -18.34 12.59
C ASN A 195 0.14 -18.36 11.06
N VAL A 196 0.38 -17.23 10.38
CA VAL A 196 0.45 -17.22 8.90
C VAL A 196 1.70 -17.96 8.40
N GLU A 197 2.83 -17.85 9.10
CA GLU A 197 4.05 -18.64 8.80
C GLU A 197 3.78 -20.14 8.95
N THR A 198 3.06 -20.55 10.00
CA THR A 198 2.66 -21.94 10.19
C THR A 198 1.85 -22.44 8.99
N ALA A 199 0.85 -21.67 8.54
CA ALA A 199 0.03 -22.03 7.38
C ALA A 199 0.85 -22.15 6.08
N ILE A 200 1.76 -21.20 5.84
CA ILE A 200 2.68 -21.21 4.69
C ILE A 200 3.56 -22.46 4.74
N SER A 201 4.20 -22.73 5.88
CA SER A 201 5.09 -23.87 6.07
C SER A 201 4.37 -25.21 5.88
N MET A 202 3.11 -25.33 6.34
CA MET A 202 2.30 -26.53 6.12
C MET A 202 2.09 -26.83 4.63
N HIS A 203 1.84 -25.81 3.82
CA HIS A 203 1.68 -25.96 2.36
C HIS A 203 3.01 -26.30 1.68
N GLU A 204 4.07 -25.56 2.00
CA GLU A 204 5.41 -25.77 1.42
C GLU A 204 5.94 -27.18 1.73
N THR A 205 5.81 -27.64 2.98
CA THR A 205 6.20 -29.01 3.39
C THR A 205 5.39 -30.08 2.66
N ALA A 206 4.13 -29.78 2.32
CA ALA A 206 3.27 -30.66 1.54
C ALA A 206 3.52 -30.58 0.02
N GLY A 207 4.51 -29.82 -0.44
CA GLY A 207 4.79 -29.59 -1.86
C GLY A 207 3.69 -28.80 -2.58
N LYS A 208 2.89 -28.03 -1.84
CA LYS A 208 1.82 -27.18 -2.37
C LYS A 208 2.24 -25.72 -2.33
N LEU A 209 1.83 -24.96 -3.34
CA LEU A 209 2.03 -23.52 -3.34
C LEU A 209 1.03 -22.83 -2.37
N PRO A 210 1.48 -22.07 -1.36
CA PRO A 210 0.61 -21.29 -0.49
C PRO A 210 -0.12 -20.19 -1.27
N LYS A 211 -1.35 -19.84 -0.83
CA LYS A 211 -2.16 -18.81 -1.50
C LYS A 211 -1.48 -17.44 -1.44
N GLU A 212 -1.55 -16.65 -2.51
CA GLU A 212 -0.95 -15.32 -2.61
C GLU A 212 -1.27 -14.41 -1.41
N GLN A 213 -2.53 -14.45 -0.94
CA GLN A 213 -2.99 -13.64 0.19
C GLN A 213 -2.30 -13.95 1.53
N TRP A 214 -1.78 -15.18 1.71
CA TRP A 214 -1.04 -15.55 2.91
C TRP A 214 0.33 -14.89 2.92
N TYR A 215 1.03 -14.92 1.79
CA TYR A 215 2.28 -14.19 1.60
C TYR A 215 2.07 -12.68 1.75
N ASN A 216 0.98 -12.12 1.22
CA ASN A 216 0.68 -10.69 1.40
C ASN A 216 0.48 -10.32 2.88
N LEU A 217 -0.20 -11.16 3.67
CA LEU A 217 -0.33 -10.95 5.12
C LEU A 217 1.02 -11.05 5.83
N ALA A 218 1.82 -12.09 5.54
CA ALA A 218 3.15 -12.24 6.11
C ALA A 218 4.07 -11.05 5.78
N ARG A 219 4.12 -10.62 4.50
CA ARG A 219 4.89 -9.44 4.06
C ARG A 219 4.49 -8.19 4.85
N PHE A 220 3.18 -7.95 4.99
CA PHE A 220 2.70 -6.80 5.75
C PHE A 220 3.19 -6.85 7.21
N LEU A 221 3.08 -8.02 7.85
CA LEU A 221 3.47 -8.22 9.24
C LEU A 221 4.99 -8.09 9.44
N TYR A 222 5.81 -8.57 8.51
CA TYR A 222 7.25 -8.35 8.54
C TYR A 222 7.60 -6.87 8.38
N PHE A 223 6.94 -6.18 7.45
CA PHE A 223 7.14 -4.75 7.24
C PHE A 223 6.80 -3.91 8.48
N ASP A 224 5.67 -4.18 9.14
CA ASP A 224 5.27 -3.49 10.38
C ASP A 224 6.28 -3.68 11.53
N LYS A 225 7.01 -4.81 11.52
CA LYS A 225 8.07 -5.13 12.47
C LYS A 225 9.45 -4.58 12.08
N ASP A 226 9.53 -3.76 11.02
CA ASP A 226 10.79 -3.30 10.42
C ASP A 226 11.71 -4.45 9.95
N ASP A 227 11.19 -5.67 9.78
CA ASP A 227 11.91 -6.82 9.24
C ASP A 227 11.86 -6.81 7.71
N PHE A 228 12.56 -5.84 7.12
CA PHE A 228 12.57 -5.64 5.68
C PHE A 228 13.25 -6.79 4.91
N VAL A 229 14.12 -7.57 5.58
CA VAL A 229 14.78 -8.73 4.96
C VAL A 229 13.76 -9.84 4.73
N SER A 230 13.01 -10.23 5.77
CA SER A 230 11.97 -11.24 5.62
C SER A 230 10.84 -10.77 4.69
N ALA A 231 10.46 -9.48 4.77
CA ALA A 231 9.48 -8.91 3.84
C ALA A 231 9.95 -8.98 2.37
N LEU A 232 11.24 -8.78 2.10
CA LEU A 232 11.84 -8.94 0.78
C LEU A 232 11.85 -10.39 0.32
N ASP A 233 12.15 -11.35 1.20
CA ASP A 233 12.12 -12.78 0.86
C ASP A 233 10.71 -13.23 0.46
N VAL A 234 9.69 -12.74 1.17
CA VAL A 234 8.29 -12.94 0.79
C VAL A 234 7.97 -12.26 -0.54
N LEU A 235 8.45 -11.03 -0.80
CA LEU A 235 8.27 -10.36 -2.09
C LEU A 235 8.94 -11.10 -3.25
N ASN A 236 10.12 -11.68 -3.03
CA ASN A 236 10.79 -12.50 -4.04
C ASN A 236 9.93 -13.73 -4.39
N THR A 237 9.35 -14.38 -3.37
CA THR A 237 8.41 -15.49 -3.56
C THR A 237 7.17 -15.05 -4.34
N LEU A 238 6.59 -13.90 -4.00
CA LEU A 238 5.47 -13.29 -4.73
C LEU A 238 5.83 -12.95 -6.18
N LEU A 239 7.03 -12.43 -6.45
CA LEU A 239 7.48 -12.13 -7.82
C LEU A 239 7.65 -13.39 -8.67
N ILE A 240 8.08 -14.50 -8.09
CA ILE A 240 8.29 -15.78 -8.80
C ILE A 240 6.95 -16.45 -9.11
N TYR A 241 6.08 -16.58 -8.11
CA TYR A 241 4.88 -17.42 -8.23
C TYR A 241 3.59 -16.64 -8.52
N TYR A 242 3.56 -15.35 -8.20
CA TYR A 242 2.40 -14.47 -8.33
C TYR A 242 2.77 -13.12 -8.94
N PRO A 243 3.45 -13.08 -10.10
CA PRO A 243 4.05 -11.85 -10.62
C PRO A 243 3.00 -10.76 -10.84
N LYS A 244 3.10 -9.68 -10.06
CA LYS A 244 2.31 -8.46 -10.21
C LYS A 244 3.21 -7.25 -10.20
N LYS A 245 2.86 -6.27 -11.02
CA LYS A 245 3.61 -5.02 -11.17
C LYS A 245 3.95 -4.33 -9.84
N GLN A 246 2.99 -4.35 -8.91
CA GLN A 246 3.11 -3.72 -7.60
C GLN A 246 4.22 -4.33 -6.73
N TYR A 247 4.61 -5.59 -6.95
CA TYR A 247 5.64 -6.24 -6.14
C TYR A 247 7.05 -5.76 -6.49
N TRP A 248 7.30 -5.35 -7.73
CA TRP A 248 8.56 -4.71 -8.14
C TRP A 248 8.77 -3.37 -7.43
N VAL A 249 7.73 -2.53 -7.46
CA VAL A 249 7.74 -1.21 -6.81
C VAL A 249 7.90 -1.36 -5.30
N GLN A 250 7.16 -2.27 -4.67
CA GLN A 250 7.30 -2.55 -3.24
C GLN A 250 8.70 -3.05 -2.88
N ALA A 251 9.27 -3.98 -3.64
CA ALA A 251 10.61 -4.48 -3.39
C ALA A 251 11.68 -3.40 -3.56
N SER A 252 11.52 -2.50 -4.55
CA SER A 252 12.36 -1.31 -4.69
C SER A 252 12.33 -0.44 -3.43
N HIS A 253 11.14 -0.15 -2.89
CA HIS A 253 11.00 0.62 -1.65
C HIS A 253 11.69 -0.06 -0.46
N LEU A 254 11.56 -1.38 -0.30
CA LEU A 254 12.23 -2.10 0.79
C LEU A 254 13.75 -2.09 0.67
N TYR A 255 14.30 -2.18 -0.55
CA TYR A 255 15.73 -1.98 -0.75
C TYR A 255 16.18 -0.56 -0.38
N GLY A 256 15.32 0.44 -0.59
CA GLY A 256 15.54 1.80 -0.11
C GLY A 256 15.64 1.89 1.42
N GLU A 257 14.74 1.23 2.15
CA GLU A 257 14.81 1.17 3.63
C GLU A 257 16.10 0.49 4.12
N LEU A 258 16.57 -0.51 3.39
CA LEU A 258 17.86 -1.18 3.65
C LEU A 258 19.07 -0.40 3.14
N LYS A 259 18.88 0.79 2.57
CA LYS A 259 19.92 1.64 1.98
C LYS A 259 20.70 0.95 0.86
N ASP A 260 20.08 -0.03 0.20
CA ASP A 260 20.61 -0.65 -1.01
C ASP A 260 20.10 0.10 -2.24
N GLU A 261 20.67 1.29 -2.44
CA GLU A 261 20.27 2.21 -3.50
C GLU A 261 20.43 1.58 -4.90
N LYS A 262 21.40 0.68 -5.08
CA LYS A 262 21.63 -0.02 -6.34
C LYS A 262 20.48 -0.94 -6.69
N ARG A 263 20.06 -1.82 -5.76
CA ARG A 263 18.93 -2.72 -5.99
C ARG A 263 17.60 -1.98 -6.00
N GLN A 264 17.46 -0.93 -5.19
CA GLN A 264 16.31 -0.04 -5.24
C GLN A 264 16.11 0.54 -6.65
N LEU A 265 17.15 1.15 -7.22
CA LEU A 265 17.08 1.73 -8.56
C LEU A 265 16.80 0.65 -9.60
N ALA A 266 17.52 -0.47 -9.57
CA ALA A 266 17.35 -1.54 -10.57
C ALA A 266 15.92 -2.09 -10.61
N LEU A 267 15.27 -2.29 -9.45
CA LEU A 267 13.89 -2.76 -9.41
C LEU A 267 12.89 -1.70 -9.86
N MET A 268 13.08 -0.43 -9.49
CA MET A 268 12.20 0.64 -9.96
C MET A 268 12.33 0.86 -11.47
N GLU A 269 13.56 0.83 -11.99
CA GLU A 269 13.84 0.92 -13.43
C GLU A 269 13.21 -0.24 -14.19
N THR A 270 13.32 -1.47 -13.67
CA THR A 270 12.65 -2.63 -14.26
C THR A 270 11.13 -2.43 -14.32
N ALA A 271 10.52 -1.90 -13.25
CA ALA A 271 9.09 -1.57 -13.27
C ALA A 271 8.76 -0.48 -14.29
N TYR A 272 9.59 0.56 -14.39
CA TYR A 272 9.41 1.65 -15.35
C TYR A 272 9.48 1.16 -16.81
N GLU A 273 10.52 0.40 -17.17
CA GLU A 273 10.71 -0.13 -18.53
C GLU A 273 9.59 -1.08 -18.97
N GLN A 274 8.95 -1.77 -18.01
CA GLN A 274 7.79 -2.63 -18.27
C GLN A 274 6.46 -1.85 -18.35
N GLY A 275 6.48 -0.53 -18.23
CA GLY A 275 5.28 0.32 -18.26
C GLY A 275 4.39 0.14 -17.02
N PHE A 276 4.96 -0.28 -15.89
CA PHE A 276 4.19 -0.58 -14.68
C PHE A 276 3.89 0.64 -13.82
N LEU A 277 4.70 1.70 -13.93
CA LEU A 277 4.54 2.93 -13.17
C LEU A 277 3.44 3.78 -13.81
N ASP A 278 2.25 3.76 -13.21
CA ASP A 278 1.04 4.42 -13.73
C ASP A 278 0.51 5.52 -12.80
N ARG A 279 1.30 5.90 -11.79
CA ARG A 279 0.96 6.99 -10.86
C ARG A 279 2.01 8.08 -10.86
N SER A 280 1.56 9.33 -10.73
CA SER A 280 2.45 10.50 -10.61
C SER A 280 3.52 10.32 -9.54
N SER A 281 3.17 9.74 -8.38
CA SER A 281 4.14 9.53 -7.29
C SER A 281 5.25 8.57 -7.68
N GLU A 282 4.97 7.54 -8.47
CA GLU A 282 5.96 6.53 -8.88
C GLU A 282 6.95 7.12 -9.88
N LEU A 283 6.45 7.86 -10.87
CA LEU A 283 7.30 8.56 -11.85
C LEU A 283 8.17 9.64 -11.20
N VAL A 284 7.60 10.38 -10.23
CA VAL A 284 8.35 11.35 -9.42
C VAL A 284 9.43 10.64 -8.58
N THR A 285 9.11 9.53 -7.93
CA THR A 285 10.11 8.73 -7.20
C THR A 285 11.20 8.23 -8.14
N MET A 286 10.85 7.72 -9.31
CA MET A 286 11.83 7.26 -10.30
C MET A 286 12.77 8.39 -10.74
N ALA A 287 12.24 9.58 -11.00
CA ALA A 287 13.06 10.75 -11.33
C ALA A 287 14.02 11.14 -10.19
N TYR A 288 13.59 11.08 -8.93
CA TYR A 288 14.47 11.30 -7.78
C TYR A 288 15.55 10.22 -7.65
N LEU A 289 15.23 8.95 -7.91
CA LEU A 289 16.23 7.88 -7.91
C LEU A 289 17.28 8.10 -8.99
N TYR A 290 16.89 8.51 -10.19
CA TYR A 290 17.83 8.87 -11.25
C TYR A 290 18.69 10.09 -10.90
N LEU A 291 18.14 11.11 -10.25
CA LEU A 291 18.94 12.24 -9.76
C LEU A 291 19.93 11.83 -8.68
N SER A 292 19.52 10.95 -7.76
CA SER A 292 20.40 10.41 -6.72
C SER A 292 21.53 9.56 -7.29
N ALA A 293 21.27 8.87 -8.41
CA ALA A 293 22.26 8.11 -9.15
C ALA A 293 23.07 8.96 -10.15
N GLU A 294 22.99 10.30 -10.06
CA GLU A 294 23.72 11.25 -10.91
C GLU A 294 23.47 11.09 -12.42
N VAL A 295 22.28 10.62 -12.80
CA VAL A 295 21.85 10.46 -14.20
C VAL A 295 20.66 11.37 -14.55
N PRO A 296 20.85 12.71 -14.52
CA PRO A 296 19.77 13.69 -14.60
C PRO A 296 19.02 13.69 -15.94
N TYR A 297 19.64 13.22 -17.03
CA TYR A 297 18.97 13.09 -18.32
C TYR A 297 17.77 12.12 -18.25
N PHE A 298 17.95 10.96 -17.61
CA PHE A 298 16.87 10.00 -17.45
C PHE A 298 15.79 10.50 -16.49
N ALA A 299 16.17 11.23 -15.43
CA ALA A 299 15.20 11.88 -14.55
C ALA A 299 14.30 12.88 -15.30
N GLY A 300 14.89 13.75 -16.13
CA GLY A 300 14.13 14.67 -16.98
C GLY A 300 13.24 13.94 -17.98
N SER A 301 13.75 12.86 -18.57
CA SER A 301 13.03 12.04 -19.56
C SER A 301 11.80 11.37 -18.97
N VAL A 302 11.91 10.76 -17.78
CA VAL A 302 10.79 10.14 -17.06
C VAL A 302 9.70 11.16 -16.78
N MET A 303 10.09 12.33 -16.24
CA MET A 303 9.12 13.37 -15.92
C MET A 303 8.44 13.93 -17.16
N GLN A 304 9.20 14.16 -18.24
CA GLN A 304 8.65 14.65 -19.50
C GLN A 304 7.64 13.67 -20.10
N ARG A 305 8.01 12.38 -20.23
CA ARG A 305 7.09 11.34 -20.71
C ARG A 305 5.85 11.24 -19.82
N GLY A 306 6.04 11.29 -18.50
CA GLY A 306 4.94 11.28 -17.54
C GLY A 306 3.97 12.45 -17.70
N PHE A 307 4.43 13.63 -18.12
CA PHE A 307 3.54 14.74 -18.47
C PHE A 307 2.85 14.55 -19.82
N GLU A 308 3.55 13.99 -20.81
CA GLU A 308 3.01 13.70 -22.15
C GLU A 308 1.91 12.62 -22.09
N ASP A 309 2.10 11.62 -21.22
CA ASP A 309 1.16 10.52 -20.98
C ASP A 309 0.06 10.87 -19.96
N GLU A 310 0.01 12.12 -19.48
CA GLU A 310 -0.95 12.61 -18.46
C GLU A 310 -0.92 11.84 -17.11
N LEU A 311 0.18 11.14 -16.82
CA LEU A 311 0.38 10.36 -15.58
C LEU A 311 0.96 11.19 -14.43
N VAL A 312 1.71 12.25 -14.73
CA VAL A 312 2.30 13.16 -13.73
C VAL A 312 1.35 14.32 -13.46
N ASP A 313 1.07 14.56 -12.19
CA ASP A 313 0.19 15.65 -11.76
C ASP A 313 0.70 17.01 -12.24
N ASP A 314 -0.22 17.84 -12.74
CA ASP A 314 0.00 19.21 -13.23
C ASP A 314 0.30 20.22 -12.10
N LYS A 315 1.40 20.00 -11.38
CA LYS A 315 1.83 20.73 -10.17
C LYS A 315 3.14 21.47 -10.40
N SER A 316 3.26 22.68 -9.82
CA SER A 316 4.48 23.50 -9.85
C SER A 316 5.75 22.73 -9.47
N LYS A 317 5.68 21.92 -8.40
CA LYS A 317 6.82 21.11 -7.92
C LYS A 317 7.28 20.02 -8.90
N ASN A 318 6.34 19.42 -9.65
CA ASN A 318 6.68 18.37 -10.62
C ASN A 318 7.37 18.98 -11.85
N TYR A 319 6.91 20.15 -12.29
CA TYR A 319 7.62 20.90 -13.33
C TYR A 319 8.98 21.42 -12.88
N GLU A 320 9.10 21.86 -11.62
CA GLU A 320 10.39 22.24 -11.04
C GLU A 320 11.36 21.05 -11.06
N LEU A 321 10.89 19.85 -10.69
CA LEU A 321 11.69 18.62 -10.73
C LEU A 321 12.18 18.34 -12.15
N ALA A 322 11.28 18.33 -13.14
CA ALA A 322 11.62 18.12 -14.55
C ALA A 322 12.61 19.18 -15.07
N GLY A 323 12.33 20.45 -14.81
CA GLY A 323 13.17 21.57 -15.23
C GLY A 323 14.55 21.53 -14.60
N SER A 324 14.63 21.23 -13.30
CA SER A 324 15.90 21.09 -12.58
C SER A 324 16.71 19.88 -13.03
N ALA A 325 16.04 18.77 -13.36
CA ALA A 325 16.70 17.60 -13.94
C ALA A 325 17.31 17.92 -15.31
N TRP A 326 16.55 18.57 -16.20
CA TRP A 326 17.07 18.99 -17.50
C TRP A 326 18.21 20.00 -17.40
N ALA A 327 18.12 20.98 -16.49
CA ALA A 327 19.21 21.93 -16.26
C ALA A 327 20.49 21.23 -15.78
N GLN A 328 20.39 20.27 -14.86
CA GLN A 328 21.52 19.46 -14.39
C GLN A 328 22.11 18.59 -15.50
N ALA A 329 21.28 18.10 -16.43
CA ALA A 329 21.70 17.36 -17.61
C ALA A 329 22.33 18.25 -18.71
N ARG A 330 22.44 19.57 -18.50
CA ARG A 330 22.83 20.57 -19.52
C ARG A 330 21.88 20.67 -20.72
N GLU A 331 20.65 20.21 -20.56
CA GLU A 331 19.57 20.28 -21.55
C GLU A 331 18.75 21.57 -21.32
N VAL A 332 19.39 22.72 -21.49
CA VAL A 332 18.79 24.03 -21.16
C VAL A 332 17.49 24.27 -21.94
N GLU A 333 17.47 23.93 -23.23
CA GLU A 333 16.28 24.08 -24.08
C GLU A 333 15.07 23.30 -23.57
N LYS A 334 15.28 22.10 -23.01
CA LYS A 334 14.21 21.28 -22.40
C LYS A 334 13.84 21.78 -21.00
N SER A 335 14.80 22.36 -20.28
CA SER A 335 14.59 22.90 -18.93
C SER A 335 13.65 24.11 -18.92
N ILE A 336 13.85 25.04 -19.86
CA ILE A 336 13.10 26.31 -19.94
C ILE A 336 11.58 26.11 -19.89
N PRO A 337 10.94 25.35 -20.80
CA PRO A 337 9.48 25.23 -20.80
C PRO A 337 8.93 24.59 -19.50
N MET A 338 9.71 23.70 -18.87
CA MET A 338 9.33 23.11 -17.58
C MET A 338 9.43 24.16 -16.46
N MET A 339 10.54 24.90 -16.39
CA MET A 339 10.73 25.95 -15.39
C MET A 339 9.74 27.11 -15.54
N GLU A 340 9.31 27.43 -16.77
CA GLU A 340 8.25 28.41 -17.04
C GLU A 340 6.92 27.97 -16.44
N LYS A 341 6.50 26.72 -16.69
CA LYS A 341 5.28 26.15 -16.09
C LYS A 341 5.39 26.09 -14.57
N ALA A 342 6.55 25.71 -14.03
CA ALA A 342 6.81 25.67 -12.60
C ALA A 342 6.60 27.05 -11.95
N ALA A 343 7.24 28.09 -12.50
CA ALA A 343 7.18 29.46 -11.99
C ALA A 343 5.79 30.09 -12.18
N ALA A 344 5.11 29.81 -13.29
CA ALA A 344 3.74 30.28 -13.54
C ALA A 344 2.75 29.77 -12.49
N LYS A 345 2.91 28.52 -12.03
CA LYS A 345 2.07 27.87 -11.03
C LYS A 345 2.52 28.06 -9.58
N SER A 346 3.64 28.75 -9.35
CA SER A 346 4.18 28.98 -8.01
C SER A 346 3.70 30.29 -7.42
N ASP A 347 3.45 30.30 -6.10
CA ASP A 347 3.21 31.52 -5.33
C ASP A 347 4.50 32.21 -4.86
N GLU A 348 5.65 31.56 -5.03
CA GLU A 348 6.95 32.08 -4.59
C GLU A 348 7.74 32.71 -5.75
N GLY A 349 8.45 33.80 -5.47
CA GLY A 349 9.38 34.42 -6.42
C GLY A 349 10.66 33.60 -6.66
N GLU A 350 10.98 32.65 -5.79
CA GLU A 350 12.18 31.81 -5.89
C GLU A 350 12.22 31.04 -7.22
N LEU A 351 11.09 30.50 -7.68
CA LEU A 351 11.03 29.77 -8.95
C LEU A 351 11.26 30.67 -10.18
N TYR A 352 10.85 31.94 -10.11
CA TYR A 352 11.19 32.92 -11.15
C TYR A 352 12.68 33.27 -11.17
N VAL A 353 13.35 33.28 -10.01
CA VAL A 353 14.81 33.46 -9.95
C VAL A 353 15.51 32.24 -10.54
N ARG A 354 15.06 31.02 -10.22
CA ARG A 354 15.61 29.78 -10.80
C ARG A 354 15.40 29.73 -12.32
N LEU A 355 14.22 30.08 -12.81
CA LEU A 355 13.96 30.24 -14.25
C LEU A 355 14.89 31.28 -14.87
N GLY A 356 15.14 32.39 -14.17
CA GLY A 356 16.10 33.41 -14.60
C GLY A 356 17.52 32.88 -14.77
N ASN A 357 17.99 32.00 -13.87
CA ASN A 357 19.27 31.29 -14.03
C ASN A 357 19.28 30.41 -15.27
N VAL A 358 18.23 29.60 -15.47
CA VAL A 358 18.15 28.73 -16.65
C VAL A 358 18.13 29.54 -17.94
N TYR A 359 17.46 30.70 -17.95
CA TYR A 359 17.51 31.62 -19.08
C TYR A 359 18.90 32.21 -19.31
N LEU A 360 19.62 32.54 -18.25
CA LEU A 360 21.00 33.02 -18.35
C LEU A 360 21.92 31.95 -18.92
N ASP A 361 21.78 30.69 -18.47
CA ASP A 361 22.54 29.54 -18.99
C ASP A 361 22.22 29.23 -20.46
N GLY A 362 21.04 29.64 -20.94
CA GLY A 362 20.61 29.53 -22.34
C GLY A 362 20.80 30.80 -23.17
N ASP A 363 21.61 31.75 -22.71
CA ASP A 363 21.89 33.04 -23.36
C ASP A 363 20.65 33.91 -23.65
N GLN A 364 19.51 33.64 -23.00
CA GLN A 364 18.28 34.43 -23.11
C GLN A 364 18.29 35.60 -22.11
N PHE A 365 19.30 36.46 -22.22
CA PHE A 365 19.64 37.47 -21.21
C PHE A 365 18.49 38.44 -20.87
N SER A 366 17.69 38.85 -21.85
CA SER A 366 16.51 39.70 -21.62
C SER A 366 15.47 38.98 -20.73
N LYS A 367 15.14 37.73 -21.07
CA LYS A 367 14.18 36.93 -20.30
C LYS A 367 14.73 36.58 -18.91
N ALA A 368 16.04 36.36 -18.80
CA ALA A 368 16.70 36.17 -17.51
C ALA A 368 16.50 37.39 -16.60
N ALA A 369 16.79 38.59 -17.10
CA ALA A 369 16.61 39.84 -16.35
C ALA A 369 15.15 40.06 -15.94
N ASP A 370 14.19 39.82 -16.84
CA ASP A 370 12.76 39.98 -16.57
C ASP A 370 12.25 38.98 -15.54
N SER A 371 12.61 37.70 -15.68
CA SER A 371 12.21 36.64 -14.76
C SER A 371 12.75 36.90 -13.36
N VAL A 372 14.04 37.25 -13.22
CA VAL A 372 14.64 37.55 -11.92
C VAL A 372 13.98 38.78 -11.26
N GLN A 373 13.70 39.83 -12.02
CA GLN A 373 12.98 41.00 -11.49
C GLN A 373 11.58 40.65 -11.00
N LYS A 374 10.85 39.84 -11.77
CA LYS A 374 9.53 39.33 -11.38
C LYS A 374 9.62 38.54 -10.08
N GLY A 375 10.61 37.65 -9.94
CA GLY A 375 10.85 36.88 -8.72
C GLY A 375 11.15 37.77 -7.50
N LEU A 376 12.07 38.73 -7.66
CA LEU A 376 12.41 39.69 -6.60
C LEU A 376 11.19 40.55 -6.18
N LYS A 377 10.35 40.96 -7.13
CA LYS A 377 9.12 41.72 -6.85
C LYS A 377 8.06 40.89 -6.15
N LYS A 378 7.92 39.60 -6.52
CA LYS A 378 6.94 38.68 -5.94
C LYS A 378 7.28 38.31 -4.49
N GLY A 379 8.56 38.30 -4.12
CA GLY A 379 9.01 37.97 -2.77
C GLY A 379 9.18 36.45 -2.55
N GLY A 380 9.53 36.04 -1.34
CA GLY A 380 9.82 34.62 -1.03
C GLY A 380 11.18 34.11 -1.54
N VAL A 381 12.02 34.98 -2.11
CA VAL A 381 13.37 34.63 -2.57
C VAL A 381 14.30 34.48 -1.36
N LYS A 382 14.90 33.30 -1.17
CA LYS A 382 15.74 32.99 0.00
C LYS A 382 17.09 33.70 -0.04
N ARG A 383 17.64 33.90 -1.25
CA ARG A 383 18.91 34.60 -1.50
C ARG A 383 18.72 35.75 -2.50
N PRO A 384 18.10 36.88 -2.08
CA PRO A 384 17.90 38.03 -2.96
C PRO A 384 19.20 38.62 -3.50
N ASP A 385 20.30 38.46 -2.77
CA ASP A 385 21.63 38.84 -3.20
C ASP A 385 22.10 38.02 -4.41
N GLN A 386 21.91 36.69 -4.38
CA GLN A 386 22.22 35.81 -5.51
C GLN A 386 21.34 36.12 -6.71
N ALA A 387 20.03 36.31 -6.51
CA ALA A 387 19.14 36.77 -7.57
C ALA A 387 19.64 38.07 -8.23
N ARG A 388 20.11 39.04 -7.44
CA ARG A 388 20.68 40.29 -7.99
C ARG A 388 22.00 40.10 -8.74
N LEU A 389 22.81 39.09 -8.38
CA LEU A 389 23.99 38.73 -9.19
C LEU A 389 23.56 38.26 -10.58
N VAL A 390 22.55 37.39 -10.65
CA VAL A 390 21.99 36.89 -11.92
C VAL A 390 21.44 38.02 -12.76
N LEU A 391 20.71 38.96 -12.12
CA LEU A 391 20.23 40.17 -12.77
C LEU A 391 21.38 41.03 -13.31
N GLY A 392 22.45 41.18 -12.54
CA GLY A 392 23.65 41.91 -12.95
C GLY A 392 24.36 41.27 -14.14
N MET A 393 24.52 39.94 -14.13
CA MET A 393 25.11 39.18 -15.24
C MET A 393 24.24 39.25 -16.49
N SER A 394 22.91 39.19 -16.34
CA SER A 394 21.97 39.34 -17.44
C SER A 394 22.10 40.72 -18.10
N TYR A 395 22.11 41.79 -17.30
CA TYR A 395 22.31 43.16 -17.81
C TYR A 395 23.69 43.39 -18.43
N PHE A 396 24.73 42.77 -17.87
CA PHE A 396 26.07 42.85 -18.43
C PHE A 396 26.12 42.29 -19.85
N ASN A 397 25.56 41.09 -20.06
CA ASN A 397 25.53 40.45 -21.38
C ASN A 397 24.61 41.18 -22.38
N LEU A 398 23.65 41.98 -21.90
CA LEU A 398 22.86 42.88 -22.74
C LEU A 398 23.59 44.20 -23.10
N GLY A 399 24.81 44.42 -22.59
CA GLY A 399 25.53 45.69 -22.73
C GLY A 399 24.96 46.82 -21.86
N GLU A 400 24.01 46.53 -20.98
CA GLU A 400 23.38 47.52 -20.10
C GLU A 400 24.21 47.77 -18.82
N TYR A 401 25.45 48.22 -18.99
CA TYR A 401 26.45 48.31 -17.92
C TYR A 401 26.02 49.12 -16.70
N ASP A 402 25.26 50.19 -16.88
CA ASP A 402 24.70 50.97 -15.77
C ASP A 402 23.72 50.18 -14.91
N LYS A 403 22.83 49.40 -15.55
CA LYS A 403 21.89 48.52 -14.85
C LYS A 403 22.64 47.38 -14.18
N ALA A 404 23.63 46.79 -14.86
CA ALA A 404 24.49 45.75 -14.31
C ALA A 404 25.21 46.22 -13.04
N ARG A 405 25.88 47.39 -13.07
CA ARG A 405 26.53 47.99 -11.89
C ARG A 405 25.56 48.19 -10.72
N ARG A 406 24.34 48.68 -10.98
CA ARG A 406 23.32 48.86 -9.93
C ARG A 406 22.92 47.53 -9.29
N ALA A 407 22.70 46.50 -10.10
CA ALA A 407 22.36 45.17 -9.61
C ALA A 407 23.50 44.56 -8.77
N PHE A 408 24.75 44.61 -9.25
CA PHE A 408 25.91 44.12 -8.49
C PHE A 408 26.14 44.92 -7.19
N ARG A 409 26.00 46.24 -7.19
CA ARG A 409 26.06 47.04 -5.94
C ARG A 409 24.98 46.63 -4.95
N ALA A 410 23.77 46.35 -5.43
CA ALA A 410 22.68 45.90 -4.58
C ALA A 410 22.90 44.48 -4.04
N ALA A 411 23.49 43.57 -4.83
CA ALA A 411 23.92 42.25 -4.39
C ALA A 411 25.02 42.33 -3.33
N GLY A 412 26.02 43.20 -3.53
CA GLY A 412 27.17 43.38 -2.64
C GLY A 412 26.86 44.05 -1.31
N LYS A 413 25.60 44.41 -1.03
CA LYS A 413 25.14 44.78 0.32
C LYS A 413 25.10 43.57 1.25
N ASP A 414 24.95 42.35 0.71
CA ASP A 414 25.12 41.11 1.47
C ASP A 414 26.61 40.73 1.47
N GLU A 415 27.18 40.49 2.65
CA GLU A 415 28.61 40.22 2.82
C GLU A 415 29.04 38.97 2.02
N ARG A 416 28.15 37.99 1.86
CA ARG A 416 28.44 36.74 1.13
C ARG A 416 28.62 36.96 -0.38
N SER A 417 28.01 38.02 -0.93
CA SER A 417 28.06 38.34 -2.37
C SER A 417 28.93 39.55 -2.69
N LYS A 418 29.48 40.22 -1.69
CA LYS A 418 30.27 41.46 -1.81
C LYS A 418 31.53 41.30 -2.65
N SER A 419 32.35 40.28 -2.36
CA SER A 419 33.59 40.03 -3.12
C SER A 419 33.29 39.79 -4.59
N TYR A 420 32.35 38.89 -4.89
CA TYR A 420 31.95 38.57 -6.25
C TYR A 420 31.35 39.77 -6.99
N SER A 421 30.50 40.56 -6.30
CA SER A 421 29.93 41.80 -6.85
C SER A 421 31.01 42.84 -7.19
N GLN A 422 32.03 43.00 -6.35
CA GLN A 422 33.13 43.93 -6.59
C GLN A 422 33.98 43.51 -7.78
N GLN A 423 34.21 42.21 -7.97
CA GLN A 423 34.91 41.68 -9.15
C GLN A 423 34.16 42.02 -10.43
N TRP A 424 32.85 41.77 -10.46
CA TRP A 424 32.00 42.14 -11.60
C TRP A 424 31.99 43.65 -11.89
N ILE A 425 31.90 44.50 -10.86
CA ILE A 425 31.94 45.97 -11.05
C ILE A 425 33.27 46.41 -11.66
N LYS A 426 34.39 45.84 -11.22
CA LYS A 426 35.72 46.13 -11.81
C LYS A 426 35.78 45.64 -13.26
N TYR A 427 35.26 44.45 -13.53
CA TYR A 427 35.24 43.88 -14.87
C TYR A 427 34.43 44.73 -15.85
N ILE A 428 33.24 45.20 -15.43
CA ILE A 428 32.44 46.15 -16.23
C ILE A 428 33.23 47.41 -16.59
N ALA A 429 33.94 48.01 -15.62
CA ALA A 429 34.72 49.22 -15.86
C ALA A 429 35.87 48.97 -16.86
N SER A 430 36.48 47.78 -16.81
CA SER A 430 37.49 47.36 -17.77
C SER A 430 36.90 47.20 -19.18
N GLU A 431 35.73 46.59 -19.30
CA GLU A 431 35.08 46.36 -20.59
C GLU A 431 34.62 47.67 -21.24
N GLU A 432 34.07 48.62 -20.46
CA GLU A 432 33.73 49.96 -20.95
C GLU A 432 34.96 50.78 -21.39
N ASN A 433 36.10 50.61 -20.73
CA ASN A 433 37.36 51.23 -21.18
C ASN A 433 37.80 50.62 -22.52
N ARG A 434 37.78 49.28 -22.62
CA ARG A 434 38.13 48.57 -23.86
C ARG A 434 37.26 49.00 -25.03
N GLN A 435 35.94 49.11 -24.84
CA GLN A 435 35.03 49.57 -25.89
C GLN A 435 35.34 51.01 -26.32
N ARG A 436 35.61 51.91 -25.37
CA ARG A 436 36.02 53.29 -25.67
C ARG A 436 37.34 53.37 -26.44
N GLU A 437 38.29 52.46 -26.17
CA GLU A 437 39.55 52.38 -26.92
C GLU A 437 39.31 51.87 -28.34
N LEU A 438 38.50 50.82 -28.51
CA LEU A 438 38.14 50.31 -29.84
C LEU A 438 37.40 51.37 -30.68
N GLU A 439 36.51 52.15 -30.07
CA GLU A 439 35.83 53.26 -30.75
C GLU A 439 36.80 54.38 -31.16
N ARG A 440 37.85 54.63 -30.38
CA ARG A 440 38.92 55.60 -30.70
C ARG A 440 39.85 55.15 -31.81
N ASP A 441 40.02 53.84 -32.01
CA ASP A 441 40.87 53.30 -33.07
C ASP A 441 40.14 53.21 -34.43
N ILE A 442 38.81 53.37 -34.44
CA ILE A 442 37.95 53.31 -35.64
C ILE A 442 37.77 54.69 -36.30
N PHE A 443 38.07 55.78 -35.58
CA PHE A 443 37.98 57.18 -36.04
C PHE A 443 39.32 57.89 -35.90
#